data_AF-A0A4Q2JN00-F1
#
_entry.id   AF-A0A4Q2JN00-F1
#
_cell.length_a   1.000
_cell.length_b   1.000
_cell.length_c   1.000
_cell.angle_alpha   90.00
_cell.angle_beta   90.00
_cell.angle_gamma   90.00
#
_symmetry.space_group_name_H-M   'P 1'
#
loop_
_entity.id
_entity.type
_entity.pdbx_description
1 polymer ?
#
loop_
_entity_poly.entity_id
_entity_poly.type
_entity_poly.pdbx_seq_one_letter_code
_entity_poly.pdbx_strand_id
1 'polypeptide(L)' 'AETPLSGIRQDGRDLALVVGPEGGMDPAEIDRLVEAGAEPVRLGDPVLRTSTAGPAAIAVLSVALGRW' A
#
# COMPACT_ATOMS: atom_id res chain seq x y z
N ALA A 1 -9.96 3.17 -0.75
CA ALA A 1 -9.24 2.96 -2.01
C ALA A 1 -9.93 1.84 -2.76
N GLU A 2 -10.29 2.08 -4.02
CA GLU A 2 -10.91 1.06 -4.88
C GLU A 2 -9.86 0.15 -5.53
N THR A 3 -8.65 0.66 -5.77
CA THR A 3 -7.57 -0.09 -6.42
C THR A 3 -7.02 -1.18 -5.49
N PRO A 4 -7.05 -2.46 -5.88
CA PRO A 4 -6.37 -3.52 -5.13
C PRO A 4 -4.86 -3.42 -5.31
N LEU A 5 -4.07 -3.68 -4.26
CA LEU A 5 -2.61 -3.66 -4.31
C LEU A 5 -2.03 -4.61 -5.38
N SER A 6 -2.69 -5.75 -5.62
CA SER A 6 -2.30 -6.71 -6.65
C SER A 6 -2.47 -6.20 -8.08
N GLY A 7 -3.20 -5.09 -8.27
CA GLY A 7 -3.41 -4.45 -9.57
C GLY A 7 -2.35 -3.42 -9.96
N ILE A 8 -1.40 -3.10 -9.07
CA ILE A 8 -0.33 -2.14 -9.37
C ILE A 8 0.50 -2.64 -10.54
N ARG A 9 0.82 -1.74 -11.48
CA ARG A 9 1.72 -2.00 -12.61
C ARG A 9 3.06 -1.33 -12.37
N GLN A 10 4.13 -2.03 -12.69
CA GLN A 10 5.48 -1.45 -12.74
C GLN A 10 5.57 -0.41 -13.86
N ASP A 11 6.14 0.74 -13.53
CA ASP A 11 6.49 1.80 -14.50
C ASP A 11 7.99 2.15 -14.49
N GLY A 12 8.80 1.35 -13.79
CA GLY A 12 10.26 1.49 -13.72
C GLY A 12 10.76 2.41 -12.61
N ARG A 13 9.87 3.01 -11.80
CA ARG A 13 10.25 3.83 -10.64
C ARG A 13 10.44 2.99 -9.39
N ASP A 14 11.20 3.53 -8.44
CA ASP A 14 11.29 2.96 -7.10
C ASP A 14 9.93 3.06 -6.38
N LEU A 15 9.62 2.04 -5.57
CA LEU A 15 8.38 1.95 -4.81
C LEU A 15 8.64 2.17 -3.32
N ALA A 16 7.93 3.12 -2.73
CA ALA A 16 7.83 3.30 -1.29
C ALA A 16 6.46 2.80 -0.81
N LEU A 17 6.46 1.89 0.17
CA LEU A 17 5.24 1.42 0.83
C LEU A 17 5.08 2.12 2.17
N VAL A 18 3.94 2.79 2.37
CA VAL A 18 3.59 3.44 3.64
C VAL A 18 2.50 2.63 4.33
N VAL A 19 2.72 2.27 5.60
CA VAL A 19 1.75 1.55 6.43
C VAL A 19 1.49 2.37 7.68
N GLY A 20 0.20 2.60 7.98
CA GLY A 20 -0.21 3.42 9.11
C GLY A 20 -0.06 2.71 10.46
N PRO A 21 -0.05 3.47 11.56
CA PRO A 21 -0.04 2.92 12.92
C PRO A 21 -1.36 2.21 13.23
N GLU A 22 -1.44 1.54 14.38
CA GLU A 22 -2.61 0.75 14.79
C GLU A 22 -3.90 1.57 14.87
N GLY A 23 -3.79 2.88 15.13
CA GLY A 23 -4.92 3.83 15.17
C GLY A 23 -5.41 4.29 13.79
N GLY A 24 -4.76 3.86 12.71
CA GLY A 24 -4.98 4.39 11.36
C GLY A 24 -4.21 5.68 11.10
N MET A 25 -4.31 6.18 9.87
CA MET A 25 -3.81 7.50 9.49
C MET A 25 -4.94 8.51 9.54
N ASP A 26 -4.65 9.74 9.96
CA ASP A 26 -5.60 10.83 9.83
C ASP A 26 -5.89 11.12 8.34
N PRO A 27 -7.12 11.46 7.96
CA PRO A 27 -7.44 11.83 6.58
C PRO A 27 -6.48 12.89 6.00
N ALA A 28 -6.07 13.89 6.78
CA ALA A 28 -5.14 14.92 6.32
C ALA A 28 -3.69 14.41 6.13
N GLU A 29 -3.30 13.30 6.75
CA GLU A 29 -2.03 12.62 6.47
C GLU A 29 -2.10 11.89 5.13
N ILE A 30 -3.21 11.22 4.87
CA ILE A 30 -3.46 10.54 3.59
C ILE A 30 -3.48 11.57 2.45
N ASP A 31 -4.19 12.68 2.61
CA ASP A 31 -4.28 13.73 1.60
C ASP A 31 -2.88 14.29 1.27
N ARG A 32 -2.05 14.57 2.28
CA ARG A 32 -0.65 15.02 2.05
C ARG A 32 0.20 13.98 1.32
N LEU A 33 0.02 12.69 1.59
CA LEU A 33 0.72 11.63 0.86
C LEU A 33 0.26 11.58 -0.60
N VAL A 34 -1.04 11.71 -0.86
CA VAL A 34 -1.61 11.74 -2.21
C VAL A 34 -1.12 12.96 -2.98
N GLU A 35 -1.10 14.14 -2.36
CA GLU A 35 -0.54 15.37 -2.93
C GLU A 35 0.95 15.21 -3.28
N ALA A 36 1.69 14.43 -2.50
CA ALA A 36 3.08 14.06 -2.78
C ALA A 36 3.23 12.95 -3.84
N GLY A 37 2.13 12.43 -4.39
CA GLY A 37 2.10 11.43 -5.46
C GLY A 37 1.93 9.98 -4.99
N ALA A 38 1.57 9.75 -3.73
CA ALA A 38 1.23 8.40 -3.26
C ALA A 38 -0.12 7.95 -3.82
N GLU A 39 -0.23 6.66 -4.13
CA GLU A 39 -1.49 6.04 -4.55
C GLU A 39 -2.10 5.22 -3.40
N PRO A 40 -3.28 5.58 -2.89
CA PRO A 40 -3.98 4.77 -1.90
C PRO A 40 -4.47 3.47 -2.54
N VAL A 41 -4.15 2.34 -1.90
CA VAL A 41 -4.49 1.01 -2.39
C VAL A 41 -5.09 0.16 -1.29
N ARG A 42 -5.80 -0.91 -1.67
CA ARG A 42 -6.48 -1.83 -0.76
C ARG A 42 -5.79 -3.17 -0.71
N LEU A 43 -5.60 -3.70 0.51
CA LEU A 43 -5.00 -5.01 0.75
C LEU A 43 -6.05 -6.01 1.26
N GLY A 44 -6.82 -6.55 0.31
CA GLY A 44 -7.91 -7.48 0.62
C GLY A 44 -9.11 -6.83 1.31
N ASP A 45 -10.07 -7.67 1.72
CA ASP A 45 -11.30 -7.21 2.36
C ASP A 45 -11.20 -6.76 3.82
N PRO A 46 -10.52 -7.52 4.70
CA PRO A 46 -10.43 -7.16 6.11
C PRO A 46 -9.43 -6.03 6.35
N VAL A 47 -9.67 -5.24 7.41
CA VAL A 47 -8.65 -4.34 7.95
C VAL A 47 -7.58 -5.17 8.63
N LEU A 48 -6.36 -5.11 8.10
CA LEU A 48 -5.21 -5.80 8.69
C LEU A 48 -4.60 -4.98 9.82
N ARG A 49 -4.05 -5.69 10.81
CA ARG A 49 -3.23 -5.08 11.86
C ARG A 49 -1.94 -4.54 11.25
N THR A 50 -1.42 -3.43 11.77
CA THR A 50 -0.18 -2.78 11.30
C THR A 50 0.99 -3.75 11.15
N SER A 51 1.20 -4.63 12.15
CA SER A 51 2.26 -5.64 12.12
C SER A 51 2.13 -6.67 11.00
N THR A 52 0.93 -6.88 10.45
CA THR A 52 0.66 -7.84 9.37
C THR A 52 0.53 -7.16 8.01
N ALA A 53 0.04 -5.92 7.97
CA ALA A 53 -0.19 -5.17 6.73
C ALA A 53 1.09 -5.00 5.90
N GLY A 54 2.20 -4.62 6.53
CA GLY A 54 3.50 -4.45 5.86
C GLY A 54 4.02 -5.73 5.20
N PRO A 55 4.22 -6.83 5.96
CA PRO A 55 4.67 -8.10 5.39
C PRO A 55 3.74 -8.65 4.29
N ALA A 56 2.42 -8.56 4.49
CA ALA A 56 1.46 -9.01 3.48
C ALA A 56 1.52 -8.17 2.20
N ALA A 57 1.62 -6.85 2.31
CA ALA A 57 1.78 -5.96 1.16
C ALA A 57 3.07 -6.26 0.37
N ILE A 58 4.18 -6.47 1.08
CA ILE A 58 5.47 -6.82 0.45
C ILE A 58 5.36 -8.16 -0.30
N ALA A 59 4.72 -9.18 0.29
CA ALA A 59 4.53 -10.46 -0.39
C ALA A 59 3.70 -10.32 -1.68
N VAL A 60 2.60 -9.56 -1.64
CA VAL A 60 1.76 -9.29 -2.82
C VAL A 60 2.56 -8.54 -3.89
N LEU A 61 3.31 -7.50 -3.50
CA LEU A 61 4.15 -6.74 -4.43
C LEU A 61 5.26 -7.61 -5.01
N SER A 62 5.93 -8.46 -4.23
CA SER A 62 6.97 -9.34 -4.77
C SER A 62 6.45 -10.24 -5.90
N VAL A 63 5.25 -10.79 -5.75
CA VAL A 63 4.59 -11.60 -6.79
C VAL A 63 4.14 -10.73 -7.97
N ALA A 64 3.43 -9.63 -7.71
CA ALA A 64 2.89 -8.76 -8.75
C ALA A 64 3.97 -8.13 -9.64
N LEU A 65 5.16 -7.93 -9.08
CA LEU A 65 6.29 -7.29 -9.75
C LEU A 65 7.34 -8.31 -10.25
N GLY A 66 7.05 -9.61 -10.17
CA GLY A 66 7.92 -10.68 -10.67
C GLY A 66 9.28 -10.78 -9.97
N ARG A 67 9.34 -10.41 -8.69
CA ARG A 67 10.57 -10.50 -7.87
C ARG A 67 10.79 -11.92 -7.34
N TRP A 68 9.74 -12.74 -7.33
CA TRP A 68 9.73 -14.17 -7.00
C TRP A 68 9.15 -14.98 -8.15
#